data_AF-A0A944N9H0-F1
#
_entry.id   AF-A0A944N9H0-F1
#
_cell.length_a   1.000
_cell.length_b   1.000
_cell.length_c   1.000
_cell.angle_alpha   90.00
_cell.angle_beta   90.00
_cell.angle_gamma   90.00
#
_symmetry.space_group_name_H-M   'P 1'
#
loop_
_entity.id
_entity.type
_entity.pdbx_description
1 polymer ?
#
loop_
_entity_poly.entity_id
_entity_poly.type
_entity_poly.pdbx_seq_one_letter_code
_entity_poly.pdbx_strand_id
1 'polypeptide(L)'
;MASNRKIGQILINPRFQLRFLGIFSSFIIGISICYSLAVYTFFFRLYELGERIGLTKNHNFFKFLDHQMASLFLTFGIAFGIIFLIFILIGLRLSHKIAGPLYRFNNHLLSMSSRGAGQQLQEVHFRDGDYFLELEKSFNQVVKKECENSANSKE
;
A
#
# COMPACT_ATOMS: atom_id res chain seq x y z
N MET A 1 16.47 23.36 -11.19
CA MET A 1 16.59 22.15 -12.04
C MET A 1 15.62 21.09 -11.54
N ALA A 2 14.44 20.99 -12.16
CA ALA A 2 13.42 20.02 -11.79
C ALA A 2 13.86 18.63 -12.25
N SER A 3 14.03 17.72 -11.29
CA SER A 3 14.45 16.34 -11.54
C SER A 3 13.40 15.62 -12.38
N ASN A 4 13.73 15.39 -13.65
CA ASN A 4 12.97 14.58 -14.60
C ASN A 4 13.07 13.08 -14.24
N ARG A 5 12.58 12.71 -13.04
CA ARG A 5 12.48 11.31 -12.61
C ARG A 5 11.35 10.66 -13.39
N LYS A 6 11.72 9.92 -14.45
CA LYS A 6 10.80 9.07 -15.23
C LYS A 6 9.94 8.26 -14.26
N ILE A 7 8.62 8.40 -14.38
CA ILE A 7 7.58 7.69 -13.61
C ILE A 7 7.82 6.16 -13.58
N GLY A 8 8.53 5.63 -14.58
CA GLY A 8 8.97 4.22 -14.64
C GLY A 8 9.92 3.74 -13.54
N GLN A 9 10.50 4.60 -12.70
CA GLN A 9 11.32 4.18 -11.55
C GLN A 9 10.54 3.95 -10.24
N ILE A 10 9.22 4.18 -10.22
CA ILE A 10 8.41 3.97 -9.00
C ILE A 10 8.20 2.46 -8.72
N LEU A 11 8.17 1.63 -9.77
CA LEU A 11 8.00 0.17 -9.68
C LEU A 11 9.35 -0.54 -9.65
N ILE A 12 10.06 -0.47 -8.52
CA ILE A 12 11.32 -1.23 -8.33
C ILE A 12 11.04 -2.73 -8.18
N ASN A 13 9.99 -3.07 -7.42
CA ASN A 13 9.58 -4.45 -7.19
C ASN A 13 8.06 -4.60 -7.35
N PRO A 14 7.55 -4.69 -8.60
CA PRO A 14 6.12 -4.73 -8.88
C PRO A 14 5.43 -5.94 -8.24
N ARG A 15 6.15 -7.06 -8.06
CA ARG A 15 5.60 -8.26 -7.40
C ARG A 15 5.27 -7.99 -5.93
N PHE A 16 6.18 -7.36 -5.19
CA PHE A 16 5.93 -6.97 -3.81
C PHE A 16 4.83 -5.91 -3.72
N GLN A 17 4.93 -4.85 -4.53
CA GLN A 17 4.00 -3.73 -4.48
C GLN A 17 2.56 -4.14 -4.83
N LEU A 18 2.35 -4.97 -5.85
CA LEU A 18 1.02 -5.46 -6.23
C LEU A 18 0.44 -6.43 -5.21
N ARG A 19 1.26 -7.29 -4.58
CA ARG A 19 0.79 -8.17 -3.51
C ARG A 19 0.40 -7.36 -2.27
N PHE A 20 1.24 -6.42 -1.86
CA PHE A 20 0.97 -5.52 -0.75
C PHE A 20 -0.34 -4.77 -0.99
N LEU A 21 -0.44 -4.08 -2.13
CA LEU A 21 -1.60 -3.26 -2.45
C LEU A 21 -2.87 -4.10 -2.64
N GLY A 22 -2.75 -5.28 -3.25
CA GLY A 22 -3.86 -6.21 -3.47
C GLY A 22 -4.48 -6.74 -2.18
N ILE A 23 -3.67 -7.09 -1.18
CA ILE A 23 -4.17 -7.56 0.13
C ILE A 23 -4.95 -6.45 0.84
N PHE A 24 -4.40 -5.24 0.95
CA PHE A 24 -5.13 -4.15 1.62
C PHE A 24 -6.34 -3.69 0.82
N SER A 25 -6.25 -3.67 -0.51
CA SER A 25 -7.39 -3.34 -1.38
C SER A 25 -8.53 -4.34 -1.23
N SER A 26 -8.23 -5.65 -1.10
CA SER A 26 -9.28 -6.65 -0.91
C SER A 26 -10.01 -6.46 0.42
N PHE A 27 -9.31 -6.07 1.49
CA PHE A 27 -9.95 -5.70 2.76
C PHE A 27 -10.86 -4.47 2.61
N ILE A 28 -10.38 -3.40 1.97
CA ILE A 28 -11.17 -2.17 1.75
C ILE A 28 -12.41 -2.44 0.90
N ILE A 29 -12.26 -3.24 -0.16
CA ILE A 29 -13.38 -3.67 -1.02
C ILE A 29 -14.36 -4.54 -0.22
N GLY A 30 -13.85 -5.49 0.57
CA GLY A 30 -14.68 -6.34 1.43
C GLY A 30 -15.53 -5.52 2.42
N ILE A 31 -14.92 -4.55 3.09
CA ILE A 31 -15.63 -3.62 4.00
C ILE A 31 -16.69 -2.82 3.23
N SER A 32 -16.37 -2.33 2.03
CA SER A 32 -17.31 -1.59 1.19
C SER A 32 -18.52 -2.43 0.75
N ILE A 33 -18.28 -3.72 0.43
CA ILE A 33 -19.33 -4.69 0.10
C ILE A 33 -20.21 -4.95 1.33
N CYS A 34 -19.60 -5.20 2.50
CA CYS A 34 -20.34 -5.40 3.75
C CYS A 34 -21.21 -4.19 4.11
N TYR A 35 -20.68 -2.97 3.96
CA TYR A 35 -21.45 -1.74 4.16
C TYR A 35 -22.60 -1.62 3.16
N SER A 36 -22.35 -1.87 1.87
CA SER A 36 -23.38 -1.84 0.82
C SER A 36 -24.51 -2.82 1.09
N LEU A 37 -24.18 -4.04 1.54
CA LEU A 37 -25.16 -5.04 1.95
C LEU A 37 -25.95 -4.58 3.19
N ALA A 38 -25.29 -4.00 4.19
CA ALA A 38 -25.95 -3.47 5.37
C ALA A 38 -26.96 -2.37 4.99
N VAL A 39 -26.58 -1.42 4.13
CA VAL A 39 -27.47 -0.37 3.62
C VAL A 39 -28.64 -0.96 2.85
N TYR A 40 -28.39 -1.90 1.94
CA TYR A 40 -29.46 -2.57 1.19
C TYR A 40 -30.47 -3.27 2.12
N THR A 41 -29.99 -4.05 3.11
CA THR A 41 -30.88 -4.73 4.07
C THR A 41 -31.61 -3.76 4.99
N PHE A 42 -31.05 -2.58 5.25
CA PHE A 42 -31.70 -1.52 6.00
C PHE A 42 -32.88 -0.94 5.22
N PHE A 43 -32.67 -0.55 3.94
CA PHE A 43 -33.75 -0.05 3.09
C PHE A 43 -34.82 -1.12 2.85
N PHE A 44 -34.43 -2.37 2.59
CA PHE A 44 -35.39 -3.46 2.43
C PHE A 44 -36.32 -3.61 3.64
N ARG A 45 -35.77 -3.52 4.87
CA ARG A 45 -36.58 -3.54 6.10
C ARG A 45 -37.52 -2.34 6.23
N LEU A 46 -37.12 -1.16 5.74
CA LEU A 46 -38.00 0.02 5.68
C LEU A 46 -39.14 -0.17 4.68
N TYR A 47 -38.88 -0.82 3.54
CA TYR A 47 -39.93 -1.19 2.59
C TYR A 47 -40.96 -2.12 3.24
N GLU A 48 -40.51 -3.20 3.87
CA GLU A 48 -41.40 -4.15 4.56
C GLU A 48 -42.22 -3.47 5.65
N LEU A 49 -41.63 -2.54 6.41
CA LEU A 49 -42.34 -1.79 7.44
C LEU A 49 -43.44 -0.92 6.83
N GLY A 50 -43.15 -0.23 5.72
CA GLY A 50 -44.13 0.59 5.00
C GLY A 50 -45.33 -0.23 4.53
N GLU A 51 -45.11 -1.43 3.99
CA GLU A 51 -46.19 -2.33 3.59
C GLU A 51 -47.01 -2.82 4.79
N ARG A 52 -46.36 -3.16 5.91
CA ARG A 52 -47.04 -3.65 7.13
C ARG A 52 -47.97 -2.62 7.77
N ILE A 53 -47.66 -1.33 7.65
CA ILE A 53 -48.53 -0.25 8.13
C ILE A 53 -49.60 0.15 7.10
N GLY A 54 -49.72 -0.59 5.99
CA GLY A 54 -50.77 -0.41 4.99
C GLY A 54 -50.48 0.63 3.91
N LEU A 55 -49.22 1.07 3.75
CA LEU A 55 -48.87 1.95 2.63
C LEU A 55 -48.97 1.19 1.31
N THR A 56 -49.66 1.78 0.34
CA THR A 56 -49.72 1.23 -1.01
C THR A 56 -48.38 1.39 -1.72
N LYS A 57 -48.01 0.46 -2.60
CA LYS A 57 -46.71 0.50 -3.33
C LYS A 57 -46.48 1.79 -4.12
N ASN A 58 -47.54 2.50 -4.50
CA ASN A 58 -47.46 3.80 -5.21
C ASN A 58 -47.35 5.01 -4.27
N HIS A 59 -47.29 4.80 -2.95
CA HIS A 59 -47.16 5.86 -1.97
C HIS A 59 -45.82 6.60 -2.13
N ASN A 60 -45.84 7.92 -1.94
CA ASN A 60 -44.65 8.78 -2.10
C ASN A 60 -43.48 8.39 -1.19
N PHE A 61 -43.77 7.69 -0.09
CA PHE A 61 -42.76 7.12 0.81
C PHE A 61 -41.79 6.17 0.09
N PHE A 62 -42.29 5.25 -0.73
CA PHE A 62 -41.43 4.29 -1.44
C PHE A 62 -40.58 4.98 -2.50
N LYS A 63 -41.16 5.94 -3.25
CA LYS A 63 -40.39 6.77 -4.19
C LYS A 63 -39.28 7.54 -3.50
N PHE A 64 -39.55 8.07 -2.30
CA PHE A 64 -38.55 8.73 -1.49
C PHE A 64 -37.43 7.76 -1.06
N LEU A 65 -37.79 6.55 -0.61
CA LEU A 65 -36.79 5.52 -0.26
C LEU A 65 -35.91 5.13 -1.45
N ASP A 66 -36.49 4.94 -2.64
CA ASP A 66 -35.72 4.65 -3.87
C ASP A 66 -34.72 5.77 -4.18
N HIS A 67 -35.18 7.02 -4.17
CA HIS A 67 -34.31 8.18 -4.39
C HIS A 67 -33.23 8.28 -3.32
N GLN A 68 -33.57 8.02 -2.06
CA GLN A 68 -32.63 8.14 -0.96
C GLN A 68 -31.57 7.04 -0.99
N MET A 69 -31.96 5.81 -1.33
CA MET A 69 -31.07 4.67 -1.52
C MET A 69 -30.11 4.94 -2.69
N ALA A 70 -30.63 5.39 -3.84
CA ALA A 70 -29.83 5.73 -5.01
C ALA A 70 -28.83 6.86 -4.72
N SER A 71 -29.28 7.93 -4.03
CA SER A 71 -28.43 9.05 -3.62
C SER A 71 -27.31 8.61 -2.65
N LEU A 72 -27.62 7.73 -1.69
CA LEU A 72 -26.63 7.18 -0.77
C LEU A 72 -25.59 6.33 -1.51
N PHE A 73 -26.01 5.42 -2.39
CA PHE A 73 -25.07 4.61 -3.16
C PHE A 73 -24.19 5.45 -4.09
N LEU A 74 -24.75 6.46 -4.74
CA LEU A 74 -23.99 7.37 -5.60
C LEU A 74 -22.96 8.16 -4.79
N THR A 75 -23.39 8.79 -3.70
CA THR A 75 -22.52 9.62 -2.84
C THR A 75 -21.41 8.78 -2.22
N PHE A 76 -21.77 7.60 -1.68
CA PHE A 76 -20.81 6.67 -1.10
C PHE A 76 -19.85 6.12 -2.16
N GLY A 77 -20.36 5.76 -3.35
CA GLY A 77 -19.52 5.26 -4.45
C GLY A 77 -18.49 6.27 -4.93
N ILE A 78 -18.87 7.55 -5.05
CA ILE A 78 -17.95 8.64 -5.39
C ILE A 78 -16.90 8.82 -4.28
N ALA A 79 -17.33 8.93 -3.02
CA ALA A 79 -16.43 9.08 -1.88
C ALA A 79 -15.45 7.91 -1.77
N PHE A 80 -15.95 6.68 -1.92
CA PHE A 80 -15.14 5.46 -1.96
C PHE A 80 -14.12 5.51 -3.09
N GLY A 81 -14.52 5.87 -4.31
CA GLY A 81 -13.62 5.96 -5.45
C GLY A 81 -12.47 6.96 -5.22
N ILE A 82 -12.77 8.12 -4.65
CA ILE A 82 -11.76 9.14 -4.33
C ILE A 82 -10.79 8.63 -3.26
N ILE A 83 -11.31 8.11 -2.15
CA ILE A 83 -10.48 7.59 -1.04
C ILE A 83 -9.65 6.40 -1.51
N PHE A 84 -10.24 5.50 -2.30
CA PHE A 84 -9.55 4.33 -2.84
C PHE A 84 -8.41 4.75 -3.78
N LEU A 85 -8.62 5.75 -4.65
CA LEU A 85 -7.56 6.29 -5.49
C LEU A 85 -6.42 6.88 -4.64
N ILE A 86 -6.73 7.69 -3.63
CA ILE A 86 -5.73 8.24 -2.71
C ILE A 86 -4.96 7.12 -2.01
N PHE A 87 -5.66 6.09 -1.53
CA PHE A 87 -5.07 4.91 -0.91
C PHE A 87 -4.08 4.21 -1.85
N ILE A 88 -4.44 4.00 -3.11
CA ILE A 88 -3.56 3.39 -4.13
C ILE A 88 -2.30 4.24 -4.33
N LEU A 89 -2.45 5.56 -4.49
CA LEU A 89 -1.32 6.47 -4.69
C LEU A 89 -0.36 6.49 -3.49
N ILE A 90 -0.90 6.58 -2.28
CA ILE A 90 -0.11 6.55 -1.04
C ILE A 90 0.56 5.19 -0.86
N GLY A 91 -0.19 4.09 -1.07
CA GLY A 91 0.32 2.73 -0.96
C GLY A 91 1.46 2.43 -1.93
N LEU A 92 1.38 2.91 -3.17
CA LEU A 92 2.46 2.83 -4.14
C LEU A 92 3.70 3.62 -3.69
N ARG A 93 3.51 4.85 -3.22
CA ARG A 93 4.62 5.69 -2.72
C ARG A 93 5.29 5.07 -1.49
N LEU A 94 4.50 4.53 -0.56
CA LEU A 94 4.95 3.90 0.67
C LEU A 94 5.73 2.61 0.36
N SER A 95 5.14 1.74 -0.45
CA SER A 95 5.76 0.46 -0.83
C SER A 95 7.06 0.66 -1.63
N HIS A 96 7.20 1.75 -2.39
CA HIS A 96 8.46 2.11 -3.02
C HIS A 96 9.57 2.44 -2.01
N LYS A 97 9.26 3.17 -0.94
CA LYS A 97 10.22 3.50 0.14
C LYS A 97 10.61 2.30 1.00
N ILE A 98 9.84 1.22 0.95
CA ILE A 98 10.11 -0.06 1.63
C ILE A 98 10.92 -0.97 0.69
N ALA A 99 10.41 -1.21 -0.52
CA ALA A 99 11.02 -2.15 -1.46
C ALA A 99 12.33 -1.66 -2.08
N GLY A 100 12.48 -0.34 -2.26
CA GLY A 100 13.68 0.27 -2.83
C GLY A 100 14.97 -0.05 -2.08
N PRO A 101 15.09 0.30 -0.78
CA PRO A 101 16.30 0.01 0.00
C PRO A 101 16.56 -1.50 0.12
N LEU A 102 15.52 -2.31 0.33
CA LEU A 102 15.67 -3.78 0.44
C LEU A 102 16.15 -4.42 -0.87
N TYR A 103 15.64 -3.97 -2.01
CA TYR A 103 16.09 -4.45 -3.32
C TYR A 103 17.56 -4.09 -3.58
N ARG A 104 17.95 -2.82 -3.28
CA ARG A 104 19.34 -2.38 -3.39
C ARG A 104 20.26 -3.16 -2.46
N PHE A 105 19.83 -3.39 -1.23
CA PHE A 105 20.58 -4.16 -0.23
C PHE A 105 20.79 -5.60 -0.66
N ASN A 106 19.74 -6.28 -1.13
CA ASN A 106 19.85 -7.64 -1.65
C ASN A 106 20.81 -7.73 -2.84
N ASN A 107 20.73 -6.80 -3.80
CA ASN A 107 21.66 -6.76 -4.93
C ASN A 107 23.10 -6.52 -4.46
N HIS A 108 23.30 -5.69 -3.44
CA HIS A 108 24.60 -5.46 -2.84
C HIS A 108 25.17 -6.75 -2.23
N LEU A 109 24.39 -7.47 -1.42
CA LEU A 109 24.79 -8.77 -0.87
C LEU A 109 25.12 -9.81 -1.96
N LEU A 110 24.31 -9.89 -3.02
CA LEU A 110 24.57 -10.79 -4.14
C LEU A 110 25.85 -10.42 -4.90
N SER A 111 26.12 -9.12 -5.05
CA SER A 111 27.36 -8.65 -5.67
C SER A 111 28.58 -8.99 -4.82
N MET A 112 28.45 -9.01 -3.49
CA MET A 112 29.50 -9.42 -2.57
C MET A 112 29.72 -10.93 -2.59
N SER A 113 28.66 -11.73 -2.60
CA SER A 113 28.78 -13.19 -2.61
C SER A 113 29.37 -13.74 -3.92
N SER A 114 29.23 -12.99 -5.01
CA SER A 114 29.79 -13.36 -6.33
C SER A 114 31.22 -12.85 -6.54
N ARG A 115 31.74 -12.01 -5.64
CA ARG A 115 33.14 -11.56 -5.65
C ARG A 115 34.00 -12.61 -4.95
N GLY A 116 35.13 -12.97 -5.57
CA GLY A 116 36.04 -13.99 -5.06
C GLY A 116 36.64 -13.65 -3.68
N ALA A 117 37.14 -14.67 -2.98
CA ALA A 117 37.75 -14.52 -1.66
C ALA A 117 38.86 -13.44 -1.67
N GLY A 118 38.71 -12.42 -0.84
CA GLY A 118 39.69 -11.34 -0.66
C GLY A 118 39.25 -9.94 -1.10
N GLN A 119 38.05 -9.76 -1.67
CA GLN A 119 37.52 -8.41 -1.89
C GLN A 119 36.91 -7.82 -0.62
N GLN A 120 37.28 -6.56 -0.32
CA GLN A 120 36.78 -5.83 0.83
C GLN A 120 35.28 -5.61 0.76
N LEU A 121 34.64 -5.73 1.93
CA LEU A 121 33.26 -5.30 2.13
C LEU A 121 33.15 -3.79 1.86
N GLN A 122 32.09 -3.38 1.16
CA GLN A 122 31.77 -1.98 0.89
C GLN A 122 30.55 -1.57 1.71
N GLU A 123 30.51 -0.32 2.14
CA GLU A 123 29.35 0.26 2.82
C GLU A 123 28.16 0.41 1.87
N VAL A 124 26.95 0.37 2.43
CA VAL A 124 25.70 0.68 1.73
C VAL A 124 25.20 2.06 2.13
N HIS A 125 24.41 2.69 1.26
CA HIS A 125 23.74 3.95 1.56
C HIS A 125 22.32 3.97 0.96
N PHE A 126 21.33 4.17 1.82
CA PHE A 126 19.92 4.29 1.49
C PHE A 126 19.52 5.76 1.34
N ARG A 127 18.35 6.02 0.76
CA ARG A 127 17.88 7.39 0.53
C ARG A 127 17.23 7.94 1.80
N ASP A 128 17.39 9.23 2.04
CA ASP A 128 16.66 9.94 3.09
C ASP A 128 15.15 9.68 3.04
N GLY A 129 14.62 9.24 4.18
CA GLY A 129 13.20 8.94 4.36
C GLY A 129 12.75 7.60 3.77
N ASP A 130 13.67 6.71 3.40
CA ASP A 130 13.37 5.27 3.29
C ASP A 130 13.16 4.67 4.70
N TYR A 131 12.43 3.55 4.80
CA TYR A 131 11.97 3.04 6.11
C TYR A 131 13.03 2.32 6.94
N PHE A 132 14.07 1.78 6.30
CA PHE A 132 15.02 0.85 6.94
C PHE A 132 16.43 1.43 7.07
N LEU A 133 16.56 2.70 7.47
CA LEU A 133 17.87 3.36 7.63
C LEU A 133 18.74 2.69 8.71
N GLU A 134 18.13 1.99 9.66
CA GLU A 134 18.82 1.20 10.68
C GLU A 134 19.58 -0.01 10.10
N LEU A 135 19.11 -0.58 8.97
CA LEU A 135 19.81 -1.67 8.29
C LEU A 135 21.11 -1.17 7.66
N GLU A 136 21.09 0.03 7.07
CA GLU A 136 22.30 0.71 6.58
C GLU A 136 23.32 0.88 7.70
N LYS A 137 22.90 1.46 8.83
CA LYS A 137 23.79 1.69 9.97
C LYS A 137 24.39 0.39 10.51
N SER A 138 23.55 -0.62 10.72
CA SER A 138 23.96 -1.92 11.27
C SER A 138 24.93 -2.63 10.32
N PHE A 139 24.67 -2.58 9.02
CA PHE A 139 25.55 -3.20 8.03
C PHE A 139 26.90 -2.50 7.94
N ASN A 140 26.92 -1.15 7.86
CA ASN A 140 28.16 -0.39 7.75
C ASN A 140 29.05 -0.55 8.99
N GLN A 141 28.47 -0.79 10.18
CA GLN A 141 29.25 -1.15 11.36
C GLN A 141 30.00 -2.48 11.21
N VAL A 142 29.39 -3.48 10.57
CA VAL A 142 30.05 -4.76 10.28
C VAL A 142 31.19 -4.54 9.29
N VAL A 143 30.94 -3.79 8.21
CA VAL A 143 31.96 -3.45 7.21
C VAL A 143 33.17 -2.79 7.87
N LYS A 144 32.94 -1.82 8.76
CA LYS A 144 34.00 -1.11 9.47
C LYS A 144 34.85 -2.05 10.34
N LYS A 145 34.22 -2.95 11.11
CA LYS A 145 34.93 -3.93 11.94
C LYS A 145 35.76 -4.91 11.12
N GLU A 146 35.23 -5.38 9.99
CA GLU A 146 35.97 -6.26 9.08
C GLU A 146 37.18 -5.57 8.46
N CYS A 147 37.06 -4.28 8.10
CA CYS A 147 38.19 -3.50 7.63
C CYS A 147 39.26 -3.28 8.71
N GLU A 148 38.86 -3.01 9.96
CA GLU A 148 39.77 -2.90 11.11
C GLU A 148 40.52 -4.24 11.36
N ASN A 149 39.79 -5.36 11.38
CA ASN A 149 40.39 -6.69 11.57
C ASN A 149 41.36 -7.08 10.43
N SER A 150 41.02 -6.72 9.19
CA SER A 150 41.87 -6.97 8.02
C SER A 150 43.14 -6.10 7.98
N ALA A 151 43.13 -4.96 8.69
CA ALA A 151 44.30 -4.10 8.84
C ALA A 151 45.25 -4.64 9.93
N ASN A 152 44.72 -5.03 11.09
CA ASN A 152 45.51 -5.56 12.21
C ASN A 152 46.13 -6.94 11.94
N SER A 153 45.60 -7.72 11.00
CA SER A 153 46.14 -9.03 10.60
C SER A 153 47.30 -8.93 9.59
N LYS A 154 47.67 -7.73 9.16
CA LYS A 154 48.81 -7.47 8.25
C LYS A 154 50.03 -6.84 8.96
N GLU A 155 49.91 -6.49 10.25
CA GLU A 155 51.03 -6.16 11.15
C GLU A 155 51.54 -7.41 11.86
#